data_AF-A0AA38FCN8-F1
#
_entry.id   AF-A0AA38FCN8-F1
#
_cell.length_a   1.000
_cell.length_b   1.000
_cell.length_c   1.000
_cell.angle_alpha   90.00
_cell.angle_beta   90.00
_cell.angle_gamma   90.00
#
_symmetry.space_group_name_H-M   'P 1'
#
loop_
_entity.id
_entity.type
_entity.pdbx_description
1 polymer ?
#
loop_
_entity_poly.entity_id
_entity_poly.type
_entity_poly.pdbx_seq_one_letter_code
_entity_poly.pdbx_strand_id
1 'polypeptide(L)'
;FGDSLADTGNLAISGTPAQLSAIKELPYGETYFNKPTGRCSDGRLVIDFIAKAFGLPFLPPYLNKFADYSSGVNFAVAGATALNASFFEKRQIPIFTNSSLNTQTQWFKDFKKKYCSGREDCEEHFEKSLFVLGEIGGNDFNYPFGLGISIEKVKTFVPAVIQAIRTALETLIQENGKKFLVPGNLPIGCSPSYLVQPSNSSSDFDDLGCLVKFNEFSQYGNHLLRIMLQDVQRDHPDVSIVYADNYSATMRILRNPQKFGLQKNVLRVCCGFGGKYNYSPPLSCNVNATLCPNPEQYLNWDGVHLTDTGYRAIAHMLINGEFTKPSLKLFGDSLANTGNIASSGTPAQLSAIKELPYGKTYFNKATGCCADGRRVIDFIEIGGNGLNYTFGLGISIEKVKTFVSLVIQAIRTSLETLIQENGKKFQVPGNLPIGCSPSYLVPHPSNSSSDFDDLGCLVKFNKFSQYGNHLLRIMLQDVQRDHPEVSI
;
A
#
# COMPACT_ATOMS: atom_id res chain seq x y z
N PHE A 1 12.07 7.47 -1.60
CA PHE A 1 13.52 7.23 -1.76
C PHE A 1 13.78 5.75 -1.54
N GLY A 2 14.89 5.22 -2.04
CA GLY A 2 15.22 3.81 -1.83
C GLY A 2 15.91 3.16 -3.01
N ASP A 3 15.87 1.83 -3.04
CA ASP A 3 16.42 1.01 -4.10
C ASP A 3 15.34 0.28 -4.92
N SER A 4 15.61 -0.93 -5.41
CA SER A 4 14.68 -1.74 -6.21
C SER A 4 13.41 -2.12 -5.47
N LEU A 5 13.42 -2.11 -4.14
CA LEU A 5 12.26 -2.40 -3.30
C LEU A 5 11.25 -1.24 -3.27
N ALA A 6 11.64 -0.06 -3.77
CA ALA A 6 10.78 1.11 -3.86
C ALA A 6 10.78 1.77 -5.26
N ASP A 7 11.63 1.37 -6.21
CA ASP A 7 11.71 1.98 -7.54
C ASP A 7 10.45 1.71 -8.38
N THR A 8 9.79 2.80 -8.79
CA THR A 8 8.58 2.75 -9.64
C THR A 8 8.85 2.97 -11.13
N GLY A 9 10.12 3.04 -11.54
CA GLY A 9 10.57 3.09 -12.93
C GLY A 9 11.74 4.04 -13.24
N ASN A 10 12.42 4.63 -12.26
CA ASN A 10 13.55 5.53 -12.51
C ASN A 10 14.71 4.80 -13.21
N LEU A 11 15.08 3.58 -12.78
CA LEU A 11 16.14 2.83 -13.46
C LEU A 11 15.76 2.46 -14.92
N ALA A 12 14.48 2.24 -15.18
CA ALA A 12 13.99 1.98 -16.54
C ALA A 12 14.17 3.20 -17.46
N ILE A 13 14.09 4.42 -16.90
CA ILE A 13 14.23 5.68 -17.63
C ILE A 13 15.71 6.11 -17.77
N SER A 14 16.54 5.93 -16.73
CA SER A 14 17.90 6.48 -16.66
C SER A 14 18.95 5.76 -17.54
N GLY A 15 18.54 4.77 -18.32
CA GLY A 15 19.46 3.84 -18.99
C GLY A 15 19.79 2.67 -18.06
N THR A 16 19.13 1.54 -18.30
CA THR A 16 19.28 0.32 -17.49
C THR A 16 20.53 -0.44 -17.93
N PRO A 17 21.46 -0.79 -17.02
CA PRO A 17 22.53 -1.74 -17.33
C PRO A 17 21.95 -3.04 -17.91
N ALA A 18 22.68 -3.71 -18.79
CA ALA A 18 22.21 -4.94 -19.44
C ALA A 18 21.78 -6.02 -18.40
N GLN A 19 22.43 -6.06 -17.24
CA GLN A 19 22.14 -6.99 -16.15
C GLN A 19 20.77 -6.75 -15.49
N LEU A 20 20.24 -5.53 -15.61
CA LEU A 20 18.96 -5.13 -15.01
C LEU A 20 17.89 -4.82 -16.07
N SER A 21 18.19 -4.98 -17.36
CA SER A 21 17.29 -4.57 -18.45
C SER A 21 15.96 -5.32 -18.45
N ALA A 22 15.94 -6.53 -17.88
CA ALA A 22 14.79 -7.40 -17.82
C ALA A 22 13.57 -6.77 -17.11
N ILE A 23 13.77 -5.80 -16.20
CA ILE A 23 12.66 -5.10 -15.52
C ILE A 23 11.77 -4.28 -16.47
N LYS A 24 12.23 -4.07 -17.71
CA LYS A 24 11.50 -3.38 -18.79
C LYS A 24 10.72 -4.32 -19.68
N GLU A 25 10.78 -5.62 -19.42
CA GLU A 25 10.18 -6.66 -20.23
C GLU A 25 9.30 -7.58 -19.36
N LEU A 26 8.37 -8.29 -19.99
CA LEU A 26 7.68 -9.37 -19.30
C LEU A 26 8.73 -10.43 -18.89
N PRO A 27 8.58 -11.07 -17.73
CA PRO A 27 7.36 -11.16 -16.94
C PRO A 27 7.21 -10.12 -15.81
N TYR A 28 8.08 -9.11 -15.72
CA TYR A 28 7.92 -8.05 -14.72
C TYR A 28 6.62 -7.27 -14.94
N GLY A 29 5.85 -7.08 -13.87
CA GLY A 29 4.54 -6.42 -13.88
C GLY A 29 3.37 -7.27 -14.41
N GLU A 30 3.55 -8.56 -14.71
CA GLU A 30 2.51 -9.41 -15.31
C GLU A 30 1.25 -9.57 -14.45
N THR A 31 1.39 -9.69 -13.12
CA THR A 31 0.29 -10.05 -12.21
C THR A 31 -0.70 -8.91 -11.99
N TYR A 32 -0.21 -7.67 -11.88
CA TYR A 32 -1.05 -6.52 -11.55
C TYR A 32 -1.19 -5.53 -12.70
N PHE A 33 -0.06 -5.11 -13.30
CA PHE A 33 -0.06 -4.08 -14.33
C PHE A 33 -0.35 -4.64 -15.72
N ASN A 34 -0.19 -5.95 -15.92
CA ASN A 34 -0.25 -6.65 -17.21
C ASN A 34 0.74 -6.07 -18.25
N LYS A 35 1.77 -5.38 -17.77
CA LYS A 35 2.86 -4.80 -18.56
C LYS A 35 4.04 -4.45 -17.66
N PRO A 36 5.25 -4.36 -18.21
CA PRO A 36 6.41 -3.88 -17.48
C PRO A 36 6.25 -2.42 -17.09
N THR A 37 6.59 -2.10 -15.84
CA THR A 37 6.62 -0.70 -15.35
C THR A 37 7.99 -0.28 -14.85
N GLY A 38 9.00 -1.16 -14.93
CA GLY A 38 10.31 -0.94 -14.29
C GLY A 38 10.36 -1.25 -12.79
N ARG A 39 9.29 -1.83 -12.21
CA ARG A 39 9.31 -2.34 -10.83
C ARG A 39 9.97 -3.71 -10.81
N CYS A 40 10.80 -3.97 -9.80
CA CYS A 40 11.43 -5.28 -9.58
C CYS A 40 10.44 -6.26 -8.90
N SER A 41 9.33 -6.56 -9.57
CA SER A 41 8.29 -7.51 -9.12
C SER A 41 7.40 -7.92 -10.30
N ASP A 42 6.60 -8.96 -10.14
CA ASP A 42 5.46 -9.28 -11.03
C ASP A 42 4.29 -8.29 -10.86
N GLY A 43 4.34 -7.38 -9.89
CA GLY A 43 3.32 -6.34 -9.72
C GLY A 43 3.78 -5.16 -8.87
N ARG A 44 3.00 -4.85 -7.83
CA ARG A 44 3.21 -3.68 -6.96
C ARG A 44 4.28 -3.92 -5.92
N LEU A 45 4.93 -2.83 -5.50
CA LEU A 45 5.87 -2.78 -4.38
C LEU A 45 5.15 -2.31 -3.10
N VAL A 46 5.80 -2.42 -1.94
CA VAL A 46 5.24 -1.95 -0.65
C VAL A 46 4.79 -0.49 -0.72
N ILE A 47 5.58 0.36 -1.41
CA ILE A 47 5.26 1.79 -1.57
C ILE A 47 3.96 2.03 -2.32
N ASP A 48 3.59 1.18 -3.28
CA ASP A 48 2.35 1.30 -4.04
C ASP A 48 1.13 1.01 -3.16
N PHE A 49 1.23 0.01 -2.28
CA PHE A 49 0.19 -0.29 -1.31
C PHE A 49 0.06 0.81 -0.25
N ILE A 50 1.17 1.38 0.21
CA ILE A 50 1.15 2.54 1.12
C ILE A 50 0.47 3.72 0.42
N ALA A 51 0.86 4.08 -0.81
CA ALA A 51 0.21 5.17 -1.54
C ALA A 51 -1.31 4.96 -1.64
N LYS A 52 -1.76 3.75 -1.99
CA LYS A 52 -3.18 3.39 -2.02
C LYS A 52 -3.86 3.49 -0.65
N ALA A 53 -3.20 3.09 0.43
CA ALA A 53 -3.70 3.21 1.80
C ALA A 53 -3.95 4.66 2.23
N PHE A 54 -3.17 5.60 1.70
CA PHE A 54 -3.34 7.03 1.90
C PHE A 54 -4.26 7.68 0.85
N GLY A 55 -4.93 6.90 0.00
CA GLY A 55 -5.84 7.41 -1.03
C GLY A 55 -5.13 8.07 -2.23
N LEU A 56 -3.82 7.85 -2.38
CA LEU A 56 -3.02 8.45 -3.45
C LEU A 56 -2.94 7.54 -4.70
N PRO A 57 -2.73 8.13 -5.89
CA PRO A 57 -2.34 7.38 -7.07
C PRO A 57 -0.94 6.75 -6.90
N PHE A 58 -0.55 5.89 -7.84
CA PHE A 58 0.82 5.38 -7.84
C PHE A 58 1.82 6.51 -8.09
N LEU A 59 2.91 6.49 -7.32
CA LEU A 59 3.91 7.55 -7.37
C LEU A 59 4.72 7.45 -8.67
N PRO A 60 4.69 8.49 -9.52
CA PRO A 60 5.51 8.51 -10.73
C PRO A 60 7.01 8.56 -10.40
N PRO A 61 7.86 7.92 -11.20
CA PRO A 61 9.31 8.06 -11.07
C PRO A 61 9.75 9.49 -11.39
N TYR A 62 10.61 10.07 -10.56
CA TYR A 62 11.14 11.43 -10.70
C TYR A 62 11.71 11.75 -12.08
N LEU A 63 12.32 10.77 -12.75
CA LEU A 63 12.92 10.98 -14.07
C LEU A 63 11.89 11.07 -15.21
N ASN A 64 10.59 10.83 -14.93
CA ASN A 64 9.53 11.02 -15.92
C ASN A 64 9.17 12.51 -16.06
N LYS A 65 9.75 13.18 -17.05
CA LYS A 65 9.54 14.62 -17.28
C LYS A 65 8.08 15.04 -17.59
N PHE A 66 7.20 14.08 -17.90
CA PHE A 66 5.81 14.32 -18.29
C PHE A 66 4.79 13.93 -17.21
N ALA A 67 5.24 13.44 -16.06
CA ALA A 67 4.35 13.04 -14.98
C ALA A 67 3.76 14.25 -14.24
N ASP A 68 2.56 14.06 -13.70
CA ASP A 68 2.00 14.95 -12.67
C ASP A 68 2.52 14.52 -11.29
N TYR A 69 3.14 15.47 -10.59
CA TYR A 69 3.73 15.29 -9.26
C TYR A 69 2.89 15.87 -8.14
N SER A 70 1.67 16.35 -8.43
CA SER A 70 0.75 16.96 -7.45
C SER A 70 0.43 16.04 -6.25
N SER A 71 0.43 14.73 -6.48
CA SER A 71 0.07 13.70 -5.50
C SER A 71 1.28 12.89 -5.00
N GLY A 72 2.49 13.36 -5.27
CA GLY A 72 3.74 12.75 -4.82
C GLY A 72 4.67 12.31 -5.97
N VAL A 73 5.87 11.89 -5.59
CA VAL A 73 6.98 11.56 -6.51
C VAL A 73 7.86 10.47 -5.89
N ASN A 74 8.42 9.60 -6.73
CA ASN A 74 9.33 8.55 -6.30
C ASN A 74 10.76 8.79 -6.80
N PHE A 75 11.72 8.90 -5.88
CA PHE A 75 13.15 9.10 -6.18
C PHE A 75 14.00 7.81 -6.12
N ALA A 76 13.42 6.67 -5.74
CA ALA A 76 14.14 5.41 -5.60
C ALA A 76 14.67 4.90 -6.96
N VAL A 77 15.82 4.23 -6.95
CA VAL A 77 16.43 3.66 -8.16
C VAL A 77 16.93 2.26 -7.88
N ALA A 78 16.51 1.28 -8.69
CA ALA A 78 16.95 -0.10 -8.55
C ALA A 78 18.50 -0.21 -8.59
N GLY A 79 19.05 -0.97 -7.64
CA GLY A 79 20.50 -1.11 -7.43
C GLY A 79 21.18 0.04 -6.67
N ALA A 80 20.44 1.06 -6.25
CA ALA A 80 21.00 2.18 -5.48
C ALA A 80 21.55 1.75 -4.12
N THR A 81 22.62 2.43 -3.72
CA THR A 81 23.29 2.29 -2.41
C THR A 81 23.00 3.50 -1.54
N ALA A 82 23.07 3.34 -0.22
CA ALA A 82 23.07 4.47 0.71
C ALA A 82 24.33 5.31 0.51
N LEU A 83 25.48 4.65 0.40
CA LEU A 83 26.79 5.27 0.17
C LEU A 83 26.97 5.69 -1.29
N ASN A 84 27.83 6.68 -1.53
CA ASN A 84 28.16 7.14 -2.88
C ASN A 84 29.02 6.13 -3.65
N ALA A 85 28.92 6.14 -4.99
CA ALA A 85 29.71 5.29 -5.87
C ALA A 85 31.21 5.29 -5.56
N SER A 86 31.77 6.46 -5.23
CA SER A 86 33.17 6.63 -4.87
C SER A 86 33.63 5.82 -3.65
N PHE A 87 32.71 5.43 -2.76
CA PHE A 87 33.02 4.52 -1.65
C PHE A 87 33.40 3.12 -2.16
N PHE A 88 32.66 2.63 -3.17
CA PHE A 88 32.80 1.31 -3.77
C PHE A 88 33.93 1.27 -4.80
N GLU A 89 34.08 2.32 -5.62
CA GLU A 89 35.18 2.46 -6.57
C GLU A 89 36.56 2.34 -5.89
N LYS A 90 36.75 3.04 -4.76
CA LYS A 90 37.99 2.96 -3.94
C LYS A 90 38.26 1.56 -3.40
N ARG A 91 37.25 0.70 -3.35
CA ARG A 91 37.31 -0.68 -2.85
C ARG A 91 37.25 -1.71 -3.99
N GLN A 92 37.21 -1.26 -5.24
CA GLN A 92 37.09 -2.11 -6.44
C GLN A 92 35.83 -2.99 -6.42
N ILE A 93 34.74 -2.48 -5.85
CA ILE A 93 33.44 -3.15 -5.82
C ILE A 93 32.58 -2.53 -6.95
N PRO A 94 32.26 -3.26 -8.03
CA PRO A 94 31.36 -2.77 -9.06
C PRO A 94 29.93 -2.63 -8.52
N ILE A 95 29.26 -1.55 -8.92
CA ILE A 95 27.84 -1.28 -8.61
C ILE A 95 27.10 -0.97 -9.91
N PHE A 96 25.77 -1.16 -9.92
CA PHE A 96 24.98 -1.00 -11.14
C PHE A 96 24.53 0.44 -11.42
N THR A 97 24.56 1.33 -10.44
CA THR A 97 24.09 2.72 -10.61
C THR A 97 24.79 3.70 -9.67
N ASN A 98 24.92 4.96 -10.11
CA ASN A 98 25.44 6.06 -9.32
C ASN A 98 24.34 6.86 -8.59
N SER A 99 23.09 6.40 -8.67
CA SER A 99 21.92 7.03 -8.03
C SER A 99 21.81 6.70 -6.54
N SER A 100 22.89 6.93 -5.79
CA SER A 100 22.94 6.74 -4.34
C SER A 100 21.87 7.55 -3.59
N LEU A 101 21.64 7.25 -2.32
CA LEU A 101 20.70 8.00 -1.48
C LEU A 101 20.99 9.51 -1.46
N ASN A 102 22.27 9.89 -1.47
CA ASN A 102 22.67 11.29 -1.58
C ASN A 102 22.25 11.91 -2.92
N THR A 103 22.44 11.20 -4.04
CA THR A 103 21.94 11.64 -5.35
C THR A 103 20.42 11.81 -5.35
N GLN A 104 19.69 10.86 -4.78
CA GLN A 104 18.22 10.93 -4.67
C GLN A 104 17.77 12.11 -3.80
N THR A 105 18.52 12.42 -2.73
CA THR A 105 18.26 13.58 -1.86
C THR A 105 18.51 14.89 -2.60
N GLN A 106 19.53 14.95 -3.46
CA GLN A 106 19.76 16.10 -4.33
C GLN A 106 18.63 16.28 -5.35
N TRP A 107 18.15 15.18 -5.96
CA TRP A 107 16.98 15.22 -6.84
C TRP A 107 15.74 15.77 -6.15
N PHE A 108 15.54 15.41 -4.88
CA PHE A 108 14.45 15.98 -4.08
C PHE A 108 14.61 17.49 -3.88
N LYS A 109 15.83 17.99 -3.58
CA LYS A 109 16.07 19.44 -3.46
C LYS A 109 15.78 20.18 -4.76
N ASP A 110 16.25 19.64 -5.88
CA ASP A 110 16.01 20.20 -7.20
C ASP A 110 14.51 20.18 -7.55
N PHE A 111 13.82 19.09 -7.22
CA PHE A 111 12.38 18.94 -7.35
C PHE A 111 11.63 19.97 -6.50
N LYS A 112 11.89 20.05 -5.19
CA LYS A 112 11.23 20.97 -4.26
C LYS A 112 11.40 22.41 -4.74
N LYS A 113 12.62 22.81 -5.11
CA LYS A 113 12.89 24.15 -5.66
C LYS A 113 12.02 24.48 -6.87
N LYS A 114 11.86 23.54 -7.81
CA LYS A 114 11.02 23.73 -8.99
C LYS A 114 9.53 23.72 -8.65
N TYR A 115 9.11 22.78 -7.80
CA TYR A 115 7.71 22.59 -7.39
C TYR A 115 7.17 23.78 -6.59
N CYS A 116 7.99 24.34 -5.69
CA CYS A 116 7.63 25.51 -4.88
C CYS A 116 7.67 26.84 -5.63
N SER A 117 8.24 26.89 -6.84
CA SER A 117 8.36 28.15 -7.57
C SER A 117 6.97 28.72 -7.88
N GLY A 118 6.63 29.84 -7.24
CA GLY A 118 5.32 30.49 -7.38
C GLY A 118 4.18 29.85 -6.57
N ARG A 119 4.49 28.97 -5.60
CA ARG A 119 3.49 28.35 -4.72
C ARG A 119 3.63 28.83 -3.27
N GLU A 120 2.59 29.47 -2.76
CA GLU A 120 2.55 29.96 -1.37
C GLU A 120 2.32 28.83 -0.36
N ASP A 121 1.68 27.73 -0.77
CA ASP A 121 1.35 26.56 0.06
C ASP A 121 2.47 25.52 0.13
N CYS A 122 3.66 25.80 -0.41
CA CYS A 122 4.65 24.76 -0.62
C CYS A 122 5.19 24.15 0.68
N GLU A 123 5.49 24.98 1.68
CA GLU A 123 5.99 24.47 2.96
C GLU A 123 4.95 23.60 3.65
N GLU A 124 3.68 24.02 3.67
CA GLU A 124 2.56 23.24 4.22
C GLU A 124 2.37 21.91 3.46
N HIS A 125 2.55 21.90 2.14
CA HIS A 125 2.47 20.69 1.32
C HIS A 125 3.49 19.65 1.76
N PHE A 126 4.75 20.05 1.96
CA PHE A 126 5.80 19.13 2.41
C PHE A 126 5.68 18.77 3.89
N GLU A 127 5.16 19.67 4.73
CA GLU A 127 4.86 19.37 6.13
C GLU A 127 3.82 18.25 6.26
N LYS A 128 2.80 18.28 5.40
CA LYS A 128 1.72 17.29 5.37
C LYS A 128 2.13 15.97 4.71
N SER A 129 3.16 15.98 3.87
CA SER A 129 3.64 14.83 3.08
C SER A 129 4.28 13.73 3.94
N LEU A 130 4.14 12.48 3.50
CA LEU A 130 4.85 11.33 4.09
C LEU A 130 6.12 11.03 3.28
N PHE A 131 7.27 11.09 3.93
CA PHE A 131 8.56 10.76 3.36
C PHE A 131 8.92 9.30 3.65
N VAL A 132 8.93 8.47 2.62
CA VAL A 132 9.38 7.08 2.73
C VAL A 132 10.85 6.99 2.33
N LEU A 133 11.72 6.72 3.31
CA LEU A 133 13.17 6.69 3.16
C LEU A 133 13.66 5.23 3.15
N GLY A 134 13.38 4.51 2.06
CA GLY A 134 13.91 3.17 1.84
C GLY A 134 12.89 2.14 1.34
N GLU A 135 13.26 0.85 1.30
CA GLU A 135 14.53 0.32 1.84
C GLU A 135 15.76 0.84 1.07
N ILE A 136 16.85 1.09 1.80
CA ILE A 136 18.13 1.55 1.27
C ILE A 136 19.26 1.10 2.21
N GLY A 137 20.37 0.66 1.64
CA GLY A 137 21.50 0.09 2.39
C GLY A 137 21.70 -1.40 2.12
N GLY A 138 20.66 -2.13 1.68
CA GLY A 138 20.78 -3.53 1.26
C GLY A 138 21.84 -3.75 0.18
N ASN A 139 21.86 -2.91 -0.86
CA ASN A 139 22.84 -3.04 -1.94
C ASN A 139 24.28 -2.74 -1.51
N ASP A 140 24.49 -1.90 -0.50
CA ASP A 140 25.82 -1.63 0.07
C ASP A 140 26.48 -2.90 0.63
N PHE A 141 25.66 -3.91 0.96
CA PHE A 141 26.09 -5.21 1.43
C PHE A 141 25.97 -6.30 0.35
N ASN A 142 24.92 -6.28 -0.48
CA ASN A 142 24.70 -7.29 -1.53
C ASN A 142 25.85 -7.28 -2.57
N TYR A 143 26.34 -6.10 -2.99
CA TYR A 143 27.45 -6.02 -3.94
C TYR A 143 28.72 -6.71 -3.43
N PRO A 144 29.28 -6.37 -2.25
CA PRO A 144 30.46 -7.07 -1.76
C PRO A 144 30.20 -8.55 -1.45
N PHE A 145 29.01 -8.93 -0.95
CA PHE A 145 28.68 -10.34 -0.74
C PHE A 145 28.64 -11.15 -2.03
N GLY A 146 28.15 -10.57 -3.13
CA GLY A 146 28.19 -11.19 -4.46
C GLY A 146 29.61 -11.46 -4.98
N LEU A 147 30.62 -10.76 -4.43
CA LEU A 147 32.03 -10.98 -4.72
C LEU A 147 32.72 -11.92 -3.73
N GLY A 148 31.98 -12.51 -2.79
CA GLY A 148 32.53 -13.38 -1.74
C GLY A 148 33.29 -12.65 -0.64
N ILE A 149 33.11 -11.33 -0.48
CA ILE A 149 33.73 -10.58 0.62
C ILE A 149 33.08 -11.01 1.94
N SER A 150 33.90 -11.27 2.96
CA SER A 150 33.45 -11.87 4.23
C SER A 150 32.49 -10.97 5.01
N ILE A 151 31.61 -11.59 5.80
CA ILE A 151 30.66 -10.90 6.69
C ILE A 151 31.36 -9.93 7.63
N GLU A 152 32.51 -10.31 8.20
CA GLU A 152 33.30 -9.46 9.10
C GLU A 152 33.75 -8.17 8.40
N LYS A 153 34.19 -8.29 7.13
CA LYS A 153 34.61 -7.14 6.35
C LYS A 153 33.44 -6.26 5.96
N VAL A 154 32.33 -6.83 5.46
CA VAL A 154 31.15 -6.06 5.07
C VAL A 154 30.47 -5.41 6.29
N LYS A 155 30.56 -6.01 7.48
CA LYS A 155 30.04 -5.43 8.73
C LYS A 155 30.68 -4.09 9.06
N THR A 156 31.91 -3.84 8.61
CA THR A 156 32.57 -2.54 8.76
C THR A 156 31.92 -1.40 7.96
N PHE A 157 31.07 -1.72 6.98
CA PHE A 157 30.39 -0.71 6.16
C PHE A 157 29.11 -0.19 6.84
N VAL A 158 28.52 -0.97 7.74
CA VAL A 158 27.23 -0.68 8.39
C VAL A 158 27.22 0.70 9.07
N PRO A 159 28.22 1.14 9.87
CA PRO A 159 28.19 2.47 10.47
C PRO A 159 28.13 3.61 9.44
N ALA A 160 28.85 3.48 8.32
CA ALA A 160 28.83 4.48 7.26
C ALA A 160 27.48 4.51 6.52
N VAL A 161 26.86 3.34 6.30
CA VAL A 161 25.51 3.22 5.72
C VAL A 161 24.49 3.91 6.62
N ILE A 162 24.48 3.61 7.93
CA ILE A 162 23.57 4.25 8.89
C ILE A 162 23.80 5.76 8.94
N GLN A 163 25.04 6.22 8.89
CA GLN A 163 25.35 7.65 8.84
C GLN A 163 24.82 8.33 7.57
N ALA A 164 24.91 7.68 6.40
CA ALA A 164 24.37 8.22 5.16
C ALA A 164 22.83 8.34 5.22
N ILE A 165 22.15 7.35 5.81
CA ILE A 165 20.70 7.40 6.04
C ILE A 165 20.35 8.53 7.00
N ARG A 166 21.11 8.70 8.10
CA ARG A 166 20.93 9.82 9.04
C ARG A 166 21.05 11.17 8.34
N THR A 167 22.11 11.37 7.56
CA THR A 167 22.34 12.63 6.83
C THR A 167 21.20 12.93 5.85
N ALA A 168 20.69 11.93 5.13
CA ALA A 168 19.55 12.12 4.24
C ALA A 168 18.27 12.47 5.02
N LEU A 169 18.00 11.78 6.13
CA LEU A 169 16.85 12.06 7.00
C LEU A 169 16.90 13.48 7.57
N GLU A 170 18.01 13.88 8.19
CA GLU A 170 18.21 15.23 8.72
C GLU A 170 18.09 16.31 7.63
N THR A 171 18.58 16.02 6.41
CA THR A 171 18.41 16.91 5.26
C THR A 171 16.93 17.08 4.91
N LEU A 172 16.14 16.00 4.88
CA LEU A 172 14.70 16.09 4.57
C LEU A 172 13.93 16.81 5.70
N ILE A 173 14.36 16.68 6.95
CA ILE A 173 13.82 17.46 8.08
C ILE A 173 14.09 18.96 7.88
N GLN A 174 15.31 19.33 7.49
CA GLN A 174 15.68 20.72 7.18
C GLN A 174 14.89 21.29 6.00
N GLU A 175 14.48 20.42 5.07
CA GLU A 175 13.62 20.76 3.93
C GLU A 175 12.11 20.67 4.28
N ASN A 176 11.76 20.88 5.54
CA ASN A 176 10.39 20.95 6.10
C ASN A 176 9.59 19.63 6.07
N GLY A 177 10.25 18.49 5.92
CA GLY A 177 9.60 17.19 6.11
C GLY A 177 9.30 16.93 7.58
N LYS A 178 8.07 16.51 7.91
CA LYS A 178 7.65 16.21 9.30
C LYS A 178 7.28 14.75 9.57
N LYS A 179 6.92 13.98 8.53
CA LYS A 179 6.44 12.60 8.69
C LYS A 179 7.33 11.65 7.91
N PHE A 180 7.99 10.73 8.61
CA PHE A 180 8.96 9.82 8.03
C PHE A 180 8.60 8.36 8.28
N LEU A 181 8.71 7.54 7.25
CA LEU A 181 8.68 6.08 7.33
C LEU A 181 10.02 5.54 6.85
N VAL A 182 10.75 4.87 7.74
CA VAL A 182 12.08 4.34 7.47
C VAL A 182 12.07 2.81 7.63
N PRO A 183 11.98 2.05 6.53
CA PRO A 183 12.05 0.60 6.59
C PRO A 183 13.47 0.08 6.86
N GLY A 184 13.58 -1.00 7.64
CA GLY A 184 14.80 -1.79 7.75
C GLY A 184 14.94 -2.84 6.64
N ASN A 185 16.09 -3.50 6.60
CA ASN A 185 16.41 -4.56 5.65
C ASN A 185 15.58 -5.82 5.91
N LEU A 186 15.32 -6.58 4.84
CA LEU A 186 14.70 -7.91 4.87
C LEU A 186 15.65 -8.97 5.50
N PRO A 187 15.14 -10.17 5.86
CA PRO A 187 15.98 -11.30 6.24
C PRO A 187 16.74 -11.85 5.02
N ILE A 188 17.88 -11.24 4.67
CA ILE A 188 18.62 -11.56 3.45
C ILE A 188 19.15 -13.00 3.44
N GLY A 189 19.32 -13.63 4.60
CA GLY A 189 19.68 -15.05 4.70
C GLY A 189 18.59 -15.99 4.17
N CYS A 190 17.36 -15.51 4.01
CA CYS A 190 16.26 -16.25 3.38
C CYS A 190 16.16 -15.99 1.87
N SER A 191 17.00 -15.14 1.29
CA SER A 191 16.96 -14.80 -0.12
C SER A 191 17.63 -15.90 -0.95
N PRO A 192 16.99 -16.45 -2.01
CA PRO A 192 17.56 -17.52 -2.82
C PRO A 192 18.93 -17.18 -3.42
N SER A 193 19.20 -15.90 -3.69
CA SER A 193 20.52 -15.40 -4.08
C SER A 193 21.66 -15.72 -3.11
N TYR A 194 21.36 -15.86 -1.81
CA TYR A 194 22.30 -16.30 -0.79
C TYR A 194 22.23 -17.82 -0.56
N LEU A 195 21.03 -18.41 -0.61
CA LEU A 195 20.81 -19.82 -0.29
C LEU A 195 21.44 -20.82 -1.27
N VAL A 196 21.78 -20.38 -2.48
CA VAL A 196 22.50 -21.16 -3.49
C VAL A 196 24.02 -21.10 -3.33
N GLN A 197 24.54 -20.24 -2.45
CA GLN A 197 25.97 -20.21 -2.15
C GLN A 197 26.40 -21.52 -1.48
N PRO A 198 27.65 -21.99 -1.70
CA PRO A 198 28.16 -23.17 -1.02
C PRO A 198 28.07 -23.03 0.50
N SER A 199 27.52 -24.04 1.16
CA SER A 199 27.54 -24.18 2.61
C SER A 199 28.18 -25.51 2.97
N ASN A 200 28.98 -25.49 4.03
CA ASN A 200 29.76 -26.65 4.48
C ASN A 200 29.05 -27.43 5.59
N SER A 201 27.93 -26.93 6.11
CA SER A 201 27.23 -27.55 7.23
C SER A 201 25.72 -27.26 7.21
N SER A 202 24.92 -28.28 7.51
CA SER A 202 23.48 -28.09 7.74
C SER A 202 23.18 -27.14 8.91
N SER A 203 24.13 -26.97 9.84
CA SER A 203 24.02 -26.01 10.96
C SER A 203 24.10 -24.54 10.54
N ASP A 204 24.43 -24.24 9.27
CA ASP A 204 24.43 -22.87 8.77
C ASP A 204 23.00 -22.33 8.54
N PHE A 205 22.01 -23.23 8.53
CA PHE A 205 20.60 -22.91 8.26
C PHE A 205 19.76 -23.02 9.53
N ASP A 206 18.76 -22.15 9.67
CA ASP A 206 17.71 -22.26 10.68
C ASP A 206 16.61 -23.26 10.27
N ASP A 207 15.62 -23.48 11.14
CA ASP A 207 14.49 -24.38 10.90
C ASP A 207 13.60 -23.95 9.71
N LEU A 208 13.74 -22.72 9.23
CA LEU A 208 13.03 -22.22 8.05
C LEU A 208 13.87 -22.40 6.76
N GLY A 209 15.09 -22.91 6.86
CA GLY A 209 16.02 -23.08 5.76
C GLY A 209 16.76 -21.79 5.37
N CYS A 210 16.78 -20.78 6.24
CA CYS A 210 17.49 -19.52 6.01
C CYS A 210 18.90 -19.54 6.60
N LEU A 211 19.86 -18.87 5.96
CA LEU A 211 21.23 -18.75 6.47
C LEU A 211 21.27 -17.84 7.70
N VAL A 212 21.67 -18.42 8.84
CA VAL A 212 21.65 -17.75 10.15
C VAL A 212 22.52 -16.49 10.15
N LYS A 213 23.78 -16.60 9.70
CA LYS A 213 24.76 -15.50 9.74
C LYS A 213 24.33 -14.27 8.95
N PHE A 214 23.67 -14.47 7.81
CA PHE A 214 23.16 -13.37 6.98
C PHE A 214 21.90 -12.73 7.58
N ASN A 215 21.06 -13.52 8.24
CA ASN A 215 19.92 -13.00 8.99
C ASN A 215 20.36 -12.20 10.23
N GLU A 216 21.36 -12.68 10.97
CA GLU A 216 21.99 -11.94 12.07
C GLU A 216 22.62 -10.62 11.59
N PHE A 217 23.22 -10.63 10.40
CA PHE A 217 23.75 -9.41 9.78
C PHE A 217 22.64 -8.38 9.52
N SER A 218 21.52 -8.78 8.90
CA SER A 218 20.36 -7.89 8.71
C SER A 218 19.84 -7.35 10.05
N GLN A 219 19.73 -8.20 11.07
CA GLN A 219 19.29 -7.80 12.40
C GLN A 219 20.23 -6.76 13.03
N TYR A 220 21.55 -6.95 12.89
CA TYR A 220 22.55 -6.00 13.37
C TYR A 220 22.40 -4.62 12.71
N GLY A 221 22.29 -4.57 11.38
CA GLY A 221 22.05 -3.32 10.65
C GLY A 221 20.74 -2.64 11.09
N ASN A 222 19.66 -3.41 11.18
CA ASN A 222 18.36 -2.92 11.63
C ASN A 222 18.36 -2.41 13.07
N HIS A 223 19.14 -3.03 13.95
CA HIS A 223 19.31 -2.58 15.32
C HIS A 223 19.98 -1.20 15.39
N LEU A 224 21.08 -1.00 14.64
CA LEU A 224 21.75 0.30 14.58
C LEU A 224 20.90 1.37 13.90
N LEU A 225 20.13 1.01 12.87
CA LEU A 225 19.17 1.90 12.25
C LEU A 225 18.15 2.41 13.28
N ARG A 226 17.58 1.52 14.09
CA ARG A 226 16.61 1.90 15.13
C ARG A 226 17.20 2.83 16.19
N ILE A 227 18.44 2.58 16.63
CA ILE A 227 19.13 3.48 17.57
C ILE A 227 19.27 4.87 16.94
N MET A 228 19.76 4.93 15.70
CA MET A 228 19.91 6.20 14.98
C MET A 228 18.58 6.95 14.85
N LEU A 229 17.47 6.27 14.51
CA LEU A 229 16.16 6.91 14.41
C LEU A 229 15.67 7.44 15.76
N GLN A 230 15.97 6.77 16.88
CA GLN A 230 15.66 7.26 18.22
C GLN A 230 16.46 8.52 18.56
N ASP A 231 17.73 8.56 18.17
CA ASP A 231 18.57 9.76 18.35
C ASP A 231 18.02 10.94 17.54
N VAL A 232 17.72 10.75 16.25
CA VAL A 232 17.15 11.81 15.40
C VAL A 232 15.79 12.27 15.94
N GLN A 233 14.93 11.36 16.40
CA GLN A 233 13.64 11.71 17.00
C GLN A 233 13.79 12.55 18.28
N ARG A 234 14.82 12.29 19.09
CA ARG A 234 15.12 13.09 20.29
C ARG A 234 15.65 14.47 19.90
N ASP A 235 16.51 14.53 18.88
CA ASP A 235 17.12 15.76 18.41
C ASP A 235 16.10 16.66 17.66
N HIS A 236 15.03 16.07 17.11
CA HIS A 236 13.96 16.73 16.37
C HIS A 236 12.56 16.34 16.92
N PRO A 237 12.13 16.90 18.08
CA PRO A 237 10.87 16.52 18.72
C PRO A 237 9.62 16.96 17.94
N ASP A 238 9.77 17.86 16.97
CA ASP A 238 8.70 18.40 16.12
C ASP A 238 8.40 17.54 14.88
N VAL A 239 9.21 16.51 14.61
CA VAL A 239 8.96 15.54 13.54
C VAL A 239 8.48 14.21 14.12
N SER A 240 7.88 13.38 13.29
CA SER A 240 7.45 12.04 13.63
C SER A 240 8.12 11.01 12.72
N ILE A 241 8.87 10.10 13.33
CA ILE A 241 9.66 9.09 12.62
C ILE A 241 9.15 7.69 12.98
N VAL A 242 8.69 6.94 11.98
CA VAL A 242 8.22 5.57 12.09
C VAL A 242 9.24 4.61 11.48
N TYR A 243 9.71 3.66 12.29
CA TYR A 243 10.48 2.52 11.80
C TYR A 243 9.55 1.44 11.25
N ALA A 244 9.79 0.95 10.03
CA ALA A 244 9.11 -0.20 9.44
C ALA A 244 9.97 -1.47 9.52
N ASP A 245 9.52 -2.45 10.30
CA ASP A 245 10.21 -3.71 10.56
C ASP A 245 9.92 -4.75 9.46
N ASN A 246 10.43 -4.48 8.25
CA ASN A 246 10.33 -5.40 7.12
C ASN A 246 10.93 -6.78 7.43
N TYR A 247 11.94 -6.83 8.30
CA TYR A 247 12.56 -8.08 8.72
C TYR A 247 11.53 -8.98 9.41
N SER A 248 10.93 -8.49 10.49
CA SER A 248 10.00 -9.28 11.28
C SER A 248 8.70 -9.57 10.52
N ALA A 249 8.24 -8.63 9.68
CA ALA A 249 7.10 -8.85 8.78
C ALA A 249 7.37 -10.03 7.83
N THR A 250 8.54 -10.06 7.19
CA THR A 250 8.92 -11.16 6.29
C THR A 250 9.06 -12.48 7.04
N MET A 251 9.69 -12.46 8.22
CA MET A 251 9.81 -13.66 9.07
C MET A 251 8.44 -14.20 9.52
N ARG A 252 7.45 -13.32 9.74
CA ARG A 252 6.07 -13.72 10.04
C ARG A 252 5.43 -14.49 8.88
N ILE A 253 5.68 -14.05 7.65
CA ILE A 253 5.21 -14.71 6.43
C ILE A 253 5.89 -16.08 6.29
N LEU A 254 7.22 -16.14 6.38
CA LEU A 254 8.00 -17.38 6.24
C LEU A 254 7.55 -18.47 7.23
N ARG A 255 7.22 -18.10 8.48
CA ARG A 255 6.72 -19.05 9.49
C ARG A 255 5.30 -19.54 9.23
N ASN A 256 4.46 -18.77 8.55
CA ASN A 256 3.03 -19.05 8.38
C ASN A 256 2.52 -18.71 6.97
N PRO A 257 3.12 -19.26 5.90
CA PRO A 257 2.89 -18.79 4.54
C PRO A 257 1.43 -18.96 4.08
N GLN A 258 0.78 -20.04 4.52
CA GLN A 258 -0.61 -20.32 4.18
C GLN A 258 -1.58 -19.25 4.69
N LYS A 259 -1.26 -18.54 5.79
CA LYS A 259 -2.07 -17.40 6.30
C LYS A 259 -2.04 -16.19 5.39
N PHE A 260 -1.18 -16.19 4.38
CA PHE A 260 -1.04 -15.13 3.39
C PHE A 260 -1.37 -15.62 1.97
N GLY A 261 -1.97 -16.81 1.82
CA GLY A 261 -2.28 -17.41 0.52
C GLY A 261 -1.08 -18.01 -0.21
N LEU A 262 0.06 -18.15 0.46
CA LEU A 262 1.31 -18.63 -0.14
C LEU A 262 1.49 -20.14 0.01
N GLN A 263 2.19 -20.75 -0.94
CA GLN A 263 2.62 -22.15 -0.86
C GLN A 263 3.62 -22.35 0.27
N LYS A 264 3.76 -23.60 0.74
CA LYS A 264 4.72 -23.94 1.81
C LYS A 264 6.17 -23.67 1.40
N ASN A 265 6.52 -23.87 0.12
CA ASN A 265 7.89 -23.70 -0.37
C ASN A 265 8.18 -22.23 -0.72
N VAL A 266 8.18 -21.37 0.30
CA VAL A 266 8.34 -19.91 0.17
C VAL A 266 9.72 -19.45 -0.30
N LEU A 267 10.74 -20.29 -0.15
CA LEU A 267 12.10 -19.98 -0.59
C LEU A 267 12.31 -20.24 -2.10
N ARG A 268 11.36 -20.89 -2.78
CA ARG A 268 11.45 -21.10 -4.23
C ARG A 268 11.08 -19.82 -4.98
N VAL A 269 11.88 -19.47 -6.00
CA VAL A 269 11.59 -18.32 -6.87
C VAL A 269 10.54 -18.67 -7.92
N CYS A 270 9.64 -17.74 -8.24
CA CYS A 270 8.64 -17.95 -9.29
C CYS A 270 9.25 -17.84 -10.69
N CYS A 271 10.01 -16.78 -10.96
CA CYS A 271 10.68 -16.54 -12.23
C CYS A 271 12.13 -16.96 -12.14
N GLY A 272 12.49 -18.09 -12.77
CA GLY A 272 13.83 -18.66 -12.61
C GLY A 272 14.25 -19.64 -13.70
N PHE A 273 15.42 -20.25 -13.52
CA PHE A 273 16.09 -21.09 -14.52
C PHE A 273 16.43 -22.49 -13.98
N GLY A 274 15.54 -23.07 -13.17
CA GLY A 274 15.78 -24.37 -12.53
C GLY A 274 16.81 -24.29 -11.39
N GLY A 275 17.44 -25.42 -11.05
CA GLY A 275 18.41 -25.48 -9.94
C GLY A 275 17.77 -25.47 -8.54
N LYS A 276 18.62 -25.32 -7.50
CA LYS A 276 18.17 -25.24 -6.11
C LYS A 276 17.31 -23.97 -5.94
N TYR A 277 16.13 -24.11 -5.36
CA TYR A 277 15.14 -23.01 -5.22
C TYR A 277 14.63 -22.40 -6.54
N ASN A 278 14.80 -23.07 -7.69
CA ASN A 278 14.53 -22.50 -9.03
C ASN A 278 15.45 -21.31 -9.41
N TYR A 279 16.59 -21.16 -8.72
CA TYR A 279 17.51 -20.05 -8.93
C TYR A 279 18.89 -20.56 -9.40
N SER A 280 19.38 -20.01 -10.51
CA SER A 280 20.62 -20.45 -11.18
C SER A 280 21.49 -19.25 -11.59
N PRO A 281 22.34 -18.71 -10.70
CA PRO A 281 23.28 -17.65 -11.05
C PRO A 281 24.18 -18.02 -12.22
N PRO A 282 24.57 -17.06 -13.09
CA PRO A 282 24.24 -15.63 -13.03
C PRO A 282 22.91 -15.27 -13.72
N LEU A 283 22.05 -16.24 -14.06
CA LEU A 283 20.81 -16.00 -14.79
C LEU A 283 19.76 -15.33 -13.89
N SER A 284 19.37 -14.11 -14.24
CA SER A 284 18.25 -13.38 -13.63
C SER A 284 16.97 -13.60 -14.42
N CYS A 285 15.82 -13.41 -13.75
CA CYS A 285 14.50 -13.44 -14.39
C CYS A 285 14.47 -12.58 -15.66
N ASN A 286 14.02 -13.15 -16.77
CA ASN A 286 13.86 -12.50 -18.06
C ASN A 286 12.85 -13.28 -18.93
N VAL A 287 12.65 -12.87 -20.18
CA VAL A 287 11.70 -13.49 -21.13
C VAL A 287 11.91 -14.99 -21.36
N ASN A 288 13.13 -15.51 -21.15
CA ASN A 288 13.46 -16.93 -21.33
C ASN A 288 13.37 -17.73 -20.03
N ALA A 289 12.99 -17.12 -18.90
CA ALA A 289 12.88 -17.80 -17.63
C ALA A 289 11.68 -18.75 -17.61
N THR A 290 11.78 -19.81 -16.82
CA THR A 290 10.64 -20.66 -16.47
C THR A 290 9.84 -19.99 -15.37
N LEU A 291 8.62 -19.59 -15.70
CA LEU A 291 7.66 -19.04 -14.76
C LEU A 291 6.95 -20.14 -13.97
N CYS A 292 6.65 -19.83 -12.72
CA CYS A 292 5.76 -20.65 -11.92
C CYS A 292 4.30 -20.52 -12.42
N PRO A 293 3.46 -21.55 -12.23
CA PRO A 293 2.10 -21.54 -12.79
C PRO A 293 1.15 -20.53 -12.11
N ASN A 294 1.42 -20.15 -10.86
CA ASN A 294 0.57 -19.24 -10.08
C ASN A 294 1.44 -18.27 -9.26
N PRO A 295 1.91 -17.15 -9.84
CA PRO A 295 2.74 -16.15 -9.13
C PRO A 295 2.12 -15.66 -7.82
N GLU A 296 0.78 -15.58 -7.76
CA GLU A 296 -0.01 -15.18 -6.60
C GLU A 296 0.21 -16.08 -5.35
N GLN A 297 0.77 -17.28 -5.50
CA GLN A 297 1.04 -18.20 -4.39
C GLN A 297 2.53 -18.29 -4.01
N TYR A 298 3.39 -17.49 -4.63
CA TYR A 298 4.84 -17.48 -4.37
C TYR A 298 5.22 -16.22 -3.61
N LEU A 299 6.15 -16.34 -2.65
CA LEU A 299 6.68 -15.20 -1.93
C LEU A 299 7.77 -14.49 -2.75
N ASN A 300 8.69 -15.26 -3.31
CA ASN A 300 9.88 -14.77 -3.98
C ASN A 300 9.70 -14.74 -5.50
N TRP A 301 10.02 -13.61 -6.12
CA TRP A 301 9.87 -13.41 -7.55
C TRP A 301 11.08 -13.95 -8.32
N ASP A 302 12.26 -13.38 -8.09
CA ASP A 302 13.45 -13.57 -8.96
C ASP A 302 14.73 -13.94 -8.21
N GLY A 303 14.62 -14.28 -6.93
CA GLY A 303 15.74 -14.66 -6.05
C GLY A 303 16.28 -13.53 -5.18
N VAL A 304 15.82 -12.30 -5.38
CA VAL A 304 16.12 -11.14 -4.53
C VAL A 304 14.82 -10.43 -4.13
N HIS A 305 13.93 -10.22 -5.10
CA HIS A 305 12.71 -9.45 -4.91
C HIS A 305 11.51 -10.35 -4.59
N LEU A 306 10.47 -9.74 -4.03
CA LEU A 306 9.22 -10.41 -3.71
C LEU A 306 8.17 -10.23 -4.81
N THR A 307 7.18 -11.11 -4.81
CA THR A 307 6.00 -10.99 -5.68
C THR A 307 5.06 -9.87 -5.21
N ASP A 308 4.08 -9.47 -6.03
CA ASP A 308 2.97 -8.58 -5.64
C ASP A 308 2.33 -9.08 -4.35
N THR A 309 2.12 -10.39 -4.21
CA THR A 309 1.51 -11.00 -3.03
C THR A 309 2.44 -10.91 -1.81
N GLY A 310 3.74 -11.12 -1.99
CA GLY A 310 4.73 -10.95 -0.93
C GLY A 310 4.77 -9.52 -0.40
N TYR A 311 4.87 -8.54 -1.30
CA TYR A 311 4.85 -7.13 -0.93
C TYR A 311 3.51 -6.68 -0.35
N ARG A 312 2.38 -7.21 -0.86
CA ARG A 312 1.04 -6.97 -0.32
C ARG A 312 0.94 -7.40 1.15
N ALA A 313 1.44 -8.60 1.47
CA ALA A 313 1.43 -9.13 2.82
C ALA A 313 2.27 -8.27 3.78
N ILE A 314 3.47 -7.85 3.37
CA ILE A 314 4.31 -6.95 4.17
C ILE A 314 3.60 -5.61 4.37
N ALA A 315 3.15 -4.96 3.29
CA ALA A 315 2.49 -3.67 3.34
C ALA A 315 1.27 -3.69 4.26
N HIS A 316 0.46 -4.74 4.20
CA HIS A 316 -0.70 -4.91 5.07
C HIS A 316 -0.36 -4.86 6.56
N MET A 317 0.66 -5.60 6.98
CA MET A 317 1.04 -5.61 8.39
C MET A 317 1.71 -4.29 8.82
N LEU A 318 2.40 -3.59 7.91
CA LEU A 318 2.95 -2.25 8.17
C LEU A 318 1.82 -1.21 8.33
N ILE A 319 0.87 -1.19 7.39
CA ILE A 319 -0.29 -0.29 7.39
C ILE A 319 -1.17 -0.49 8.63
N ASN A 320 -1.32 -1.74 9.08
CA ASN A 320 -2.07 -2.06 10.29
C ASN A 320 -1.35 -1.71 11.59
N GLY A 321 -0.08 -1.34 11.53
CA GLY A 321 0.72 -0.96 12.69
C GLY A 321 1.40 -2.13 13.40
N GLU A 322 1.29 -3.37 12.91
CA GLU A 322 1.80 -4.58 13.57
C GLU A 322 3.33 -4.62 13.59
N PHE A 323 3.96 -4.15 12.51
CA PHE A 323 5.42 -4.13 12.33
C PHE A 323 5.97 -2.72 12.13
N THR A 324 5.34 -1.72 12.76
CA THR A 324 5.83 -0.33 12.73
C THR A 324 5.96 0.23 14.13
N LYS A 325 7.02 0.99 14.40
CA LYS A 325 7.25 1.62 15.72
C LYS A 325 7.68 3.09 15.57
N PRO A 326 6.90 4.07 16.08
CA PRO A 326 5.50 3.93 16.53
C PRO A 326 4.58 3.44 15.40
N SER A 327 3.30 3.20 15.69
CA SER A 327 2.36 2.70 14.68
C SER A 327 2.25 3.66 13.50
N LEU A 328 2.30 3.17 12.26
CA LEU A 328 2.12 3.98 11.05
C LEU A 328 0.75 4.67 11.00
N LYS A 329 -0.24 4.14 11.74
CA LYS A 329 -1.55 4.76 11.96
C LYS A 329 -1.47 6.18 12.53
N LEU A 330 -0.33 6.55 13.13
CA LEU A 330 -0.03 7.93 13.51
C LEU A 330 -0.20 8.93 12.36
N PHE A 331 0.04 8.52 11.11
CA PHE A 331 0.03 9.42 9.96
C PHE A 331 -1.32 9.53 9.25
N GLY A 332 -2.37 8.83 9.69
CA GLY A 332 -3.70 9.03 9.14
C GLY A 332 -4.81 8.19 9.77
N ASP A 333 -5.92 8.86 10.09
CA ASP A 333 -7.20 8.23 10.47
C ASP A 333 -7.76 7.33 9.35
N SER A 334 -7.45 7.68 8.08
CA SER A 334 -7.81 6.90 6.89
C SER A 334 -7.11 5.54 6.76
N LEU A 335 -6.16 5.20 7.64
CA LEU A 335 -5.59 3.84 7.75
C LEU A 335 -6.60 2.95 8.47
N ALA A 336 -7.77 2.81 7.84
CA ALA A 336 -8.88 1.97 8.24
C ALA A 336 -8.36 0.61 8.68
N ASN A 337 -8.84 0.12 9.82
CA ASN A 337 -8.75 -1.28 10.18
C ASN A 337 -9.22 -2.10 8.97
N THR A 338 -8.30 -2.76 8.24
CA THR A 338 -8.60 -3.49 6.99
C THR A 338 -9.49 -4.70 7.22
N GLY A 339 -10.05 -4.86 8.41
CA GLY A 339 -10.50 -6.13 8.90
C GLY A 339 -9.29 -7.04 9.07
N ASN A 340 -9.45 -8.02 9.93
CA ASN A 340 -8.43 -9.01 10.21
C ASN A 340 -8.37 -10.02 9.03
N ILE A 341 -8.18 -9.54 7.79
CA ILE A 341 -8.24 -10.33 6.54
C ILE A 341 -7.26 -11.51 6.65
N ALA A 342 -6.08 -11.27 7.19
CA ALA A 342 -5.05 -12.30 7.42
C ALA A 342 -5.40 -13.34 8.52
N SER A 343 -6.52 -13.19 9.25
CA SER A 343 -6.85 -14.05 10.39
C SER A 343 -8.05 -15.00 10.18
N SER A 344 -8.83 -14.85 9.10
CA SER A 344 -10.10 -15.60 8.94
C SER A 344 -10.41 -16.12 7.53
N GLY A 345 -9.61 -15.76 6.51
CA GLY A 345 -9.80 -16.26 5.14
C GLY A 345 -9.05 -17.58 4.88
N THR A 346 -9.65 -18.46 4.07
CA THR A 346 -8.91 -19.59 3.45
C THR A 346 -7.80 -19.06 2.53
N PRO A 347 -6.73 -19.83 2.26
CA PRO A 347 -5.66 -19.42 1.34
C PRO A 347 -6.17 -18.96 -0.04
N ALA A 348 -7.23 -19.58 -0.55
CA ALA A 348 -7.88 -19.22 -1.82
C ALA A 348 -8.65 -17.88 -1.76
N GLN A 349 -9.24 -17.55 -0.61
CA GLN A 349 -9.90 -16.25 -0.41
C GLN A 349 -8.89 -15.13 -0.28
N LEU A 350 -7.74 -15.38 0.36
CA LEU A 350 -6.65 -14.42 0.50
C LEU A 350 -5.91 -14.15 -0.82
N SER A 351 -5.72 -15.17 -1.65
CA SER A 351 -5.15 -15.00 -2.99
C SER A 351 -6.08 -14.22 -3.92
N ALA A 352 -7.40 -14.38 -3.77
CA ALA A 352 -8.40 -13.66 -4.58
C ALA A 352 -8.49 -12.15 -4.28
N ILE A 353 -7.95 -11.68 -3.15
CA ILE A 353 -7.94 -10.25 -2.79
C ILE A 353 -6.81 -9.56 -3.56
N LYS A 354 -7.13 -9.15 -4.79
CA LYS A 354 -6.21 -8.38 -5.66
C LYS A 354 -6.06 -6.92 -5.21
N GLU A 355 -7.07 -6.38 -4.54
CA GLU A 355 -7.06 -5.04 -3.97
C GLU A 355 -7.42 -5.10 -2.50
N LEU A 356 -6.53 -4.61 -1.65
CA LEU A 356 -6.84 -4.41 -0.24
C LEU A 356 -7.81 -3.21 -0.15
N PRO A 357 -8.78 -3.23 0.78
CA PRO A 357 -9.84 -2.21 0.88
C PRO A 357 -9.34 -0.85 1.39
N TYR A 358 -8.07 -0.54 1.16
CA TYR A 358 -7.40 0.71 1.40
C TYR A 358 -8.16 1.89 0.77
N GLY A 359 -8.40 2.94 1.55
CA GLY A 359 -9.11 4.13 1.08
C GLY A 359 -10.60 3.93 0.78
N LYS A 360 -11.17 2.73 1.00
CA LYS A 360 -12.61 2.57 1.18
C LYS A 360 -12.89 2.81 2.66
N THR A 361 -13.87 3.64 2.99
CA THR A 361 -14.35 3.84 4.36
C THR A 361 -14.79 2.50 4.95
N TYR A 362 -13.84 1.76 5.52
CA TYR A 362 -14.13 0.46 6.12
C TYR A 362 -14.74 0.73 7.48
N PHE A 363 -15.97 0.28 7.61
CA PHE A 363 -16.73 0.38 8.83
C PHE A 363 -16.45 -0.88 9.67
N ASN A 364 -16.03 -0.69 10.92
CA ASN A 364 -15.72 -1.77 11.85
C ASN A 364 -16.98 -2.21 12.61
N LYS A 365 -17.49 -3.40 12.28
CA LYS A 365 -18.71 -4.00 12.84
C LYS A 365 -18.69 -4.14 14.37
N ALA A 366 -17.53 -4.38 14.95
CA ALA A 366 -17.38 -4.58 16.38
C ALA A 366 -17.36 -3.26 17.17
N THR A 367 -16.95 -2.15 16.54
CA THR A 367 -16.76 -0.87 17.24
C THR A 367 -17.74 0.22 16.82
N GLY A 368 -18.56 0.00 15.78
CA GLY A 368 -19.51 1.00 15.32
C GLY A 368 -18.84 2.22 14.69
N CYS A 369 -17.60 2.13 14.20
CA CYS A 369 -16.86 3.27 13.66
C CYS A 369 -16.36 3.03 12.22
N CYS A 370 -16.48 4.05 11.38
CA CYS A 370 -15.72 4.22 10.16
C CYS A 370 -14.26 4.58 10.49
N ALA A 371 -13.37 4.31 9.54
CA ALA A 371 -11.97 4.68 9.61
C ALA A 371 -11.73 6.17 9.88
N ASP A 372 -12.55 7.04 9.30
CA ASP A 372 -12.48 8.50 9.47
C ASP A 372 -13.11 9.02 10.76
N GLY A 373 -13.31 8.16 11.77
CA GLY A 373 -13.82 8.53 13.09
C GLY A 373 -15.34 8.70 13.18
N ARG A 374 -16.08 8.59 12.07
CA ARG A 374 -17.56 8.63 12.09
C ARG A 374 -18.12 7.37 12.76
N ARG A 375 -19.05 7.53 13.71
CA ARG A 375 -19.81 6.40 14.26
C ARG A 375 -20.99 6.06 13.35
N VAL A 376 -21.15 4.80 12.99
CA VAL A 376 -22.39 4.29 12.35
C VAL A 376 -23.24 3.68 13.46
N ILE A 377 -24.43 4.23 13.61
CA ILE A 377 -25.36 3.93 14.69
C ILE A 377 -26.34 2.80 14.37
N ASP A 378 -26.35 2.23 13.16
CA ASP A 378 -27.12 1.01 12.86
C ASP A 378 -26.74 0.27 11.55
N PHE A 379 -27.15 -1.00 11.41
CA PHE A 379 -26.86 -1.90 10.27
C PHE A 379 -28.07 -2.24 9.39
N ILE A 380 -27.83 -2.46 8.09
CA ILE A 380 -28.70 -3.29 7.24
C ILE A 380 -27.83 -4.31 6.48
N GLU A 381 -28.00 -5.59 6.79
CA GLU A 381 -27.33 -6.70 6.10
C GLU A 381 -28.19 -7.11 4.89
N ILE A 382 -27.68 -6.92 3.67
CA ILE A 382 -28.33 -7.41 2.46
C ILE A 382 -27.59 -8.69 2.04
N GLY A 383 -28.10 -9.83 2.50
CA GLY A 383 -27.57 -11.13 2.13
C GLY A 383 -27.78 -11.47 0.64
N GLY A 384 -26.86 -12.26 0.09
CA GLY A 384 -27.09 -13.10 -1.10
C GLY A 384 -26.24 -12.79 -2.33
N ASN A 385 -25.10 -13.46 -2.45
CA ASN A 385 -24.40 -13.85 -3.68
C ASN A 385 -24.26 -12.79 -4.81
N GLY A 386 -23.18 -11.99 -4.74
CA GLY A 386 -22.21 -11.87 -5.85
C GLY A 386 -22.70 -11.53 -7.27
N LEU A 387 -23.86 -10.91 -7.45
CA LEU A 387 -24.33 -10.48 -8.76
C LEU A 387 -24.57 -8.97 -8.76
N ASN A 388 -23.78 -8.28 -9.60
CA ASN A 388 -24.00 -6.90 -9.98
C ASN A 388 -25.38 -6.76 -10.63
N TYR A 389 -26.37 -6.26 -9.89
CA TYR A 389 -27.63 -5.86 -10.49
C TYR A 389 -27.51 -4.46 -11.08
N THR A 390 -27.40 -4.40 -12.40
CA THR A 390 -27.74 -3.21 -13.18
C THR A 390 -29.26 -3.05 -13.08
N PHE A 391 -29.74 -1.93 -12.53
CA PHE A 391 -31.18 -1.62 -12.56
C PHE A 391 -31.66 -1.65 -14.02
N GLY A 392 -32.86 -2.18 -14.28
CA GLY A 392 -33.47 -2.34 -15.62
C GLY A 392 -33.75 -1.03 -16.40
N LEU A 393 -33.07 0.06 -16.05
CA LEU A 393 -33.02 1.33 -16.77
C LEU A 393 -31.57 1.74 -17.14
N GLY A 394 -30.57 0.89 -16.90
CA GLY A 394 -29.16 1.19 -17.18
C GLY A 394 -28.52 2.20 -16.20
N ILE A 395 -29.14 2.44 -15.04
CA ILE A 395 -28.66 3.41 -14.04
C ILE A 395 -27.94 2.67 -12.89
N SER A 396 -26.71 3.07 -12.58
CA SER A 396 -25.92 2.51 -11.48
C SER A 396 -26.54 2.82 -10.12
N ILE A 397 -26.49 1.85 -9.19
CA ILE A 397 -26.92 2.00 -7.79
C ILE A 397 -26.28 3.22 -7.12
N GLU A 398 -25.02 3.51 -7.43
CA GLU A 398 -24.32 4.66 -6.86
C GLU A 398 -24.91 5.99 -7.36
N LYS A 399 -25.33 6.08 -8.63
CA LYS A 399 -26.02 7.28 -9.15
C LYS A 399 -27.36 7.51 -8.47
N VAL A 400 -28.08 6.42 -8.20
CA VAL A 400 -29.37 6.43 -7.52
C VAL A 400 -29.22 6.88 -6.05
N LYS A 401 -28.19 6.41 -5.35
CA LYS A 401 -27.86 6.89 -4.00
C LYS A 401 -27.48 8.37 -3.99
N THR A 402 -26.62 8.81 -4.91
CA THR A 402 -26.24 10.22 -5.04
C THR A 402 -27.45 11.11 -5.27
N PHE A 403 -28.38 10.69 -6.13
CA PHE A 403 -29.61 11.42 -6.39
C PHE A 403 -30.47 11.57 -5.12
N VAL A 404 -30.67 10.49 -4.35
CA VAL A 404 -31.41 10.58 -3.07
C VAL A 404 -30.74 11.53 -2.10
N SER A 405 -29.42 11.45 -1.95
CA SER A 405 -28.69 12.36 -1.05
C SER A 405 -28.87 13.82 -1.45
N LEU A 406 -28.83 14.14 -2.75
CA LEU A 406 -29.07 15.50 -3.23
C LEU A 406 -30.50 15.97 -2.94
N VAL A 407 -31.50 15.11 -3.10
CA VAL A 407 -32.90 15.44 -2.75
C VAL A 407 -33.05 15.69 -1.25
N ILE A 408 -32.47 14.86 -0.39
CA ILE A 408 -32.51 15.06 1.07
C ILE A 408 -31.79 16.36 1.46
N GLN A 409 -30.67 16.67 0.83
CA GLN A 409 -29.95 17.93 1.05
C GLN A 409 -30.79 19.14 0.62
N ALA A 410 -31.46 19.07 -0.52
CA ALA A 410 -32.36 20.13 -0.98
C ALA A 410 -33.52 20.34 0.00
N ILE A 411 -34.14 19.26 0.49
CA ILE A 411 -35.21 19.33 1.50
C ILE A 411 -34.68 19.99 2.79
N ARG A 412 -33.48 19.62 3.24
CA ARG A 412 -32.84 20.25 4.41
C ARG A 412 -32.67 21.75 4.21
N THR A 413 -32.09 22.15 3.08
CA THR A 413 -31.88 23.57 2.77
C THR A 413 -33.20 24.33 2.74
N SER A 414 -34.23 23.79 2.09
CA SER A 414 -35.56 24.42 2.08
C SER A 414 -36.16 24.54 3.49
N LEU A 415 -35.99 23.52 4.33
CA LEU A 415 -36.48 23.54 5.70
C LEU A 415 -35.74 24.58 6.55
N GLU A 416 -34.42 24.65 6.45
CA GLU A 416 -33.59 25.66 7.13
C GLU A 416 -33.95 27.08 6.67
N THR A 417 -34.21 27.30 5.38
CA THR A 417 -34.69 28.60 4.87
C THR A 417 -36.05 28.96 5.47
N LEU A 418 -37.01 28.03 5.48
CA LEU A 418 -38.34 28.30 6.06
C LEU A 418 -38.29 28.55 7.56
N ILE A 419 -37.36 27.92 8.28
CA ILE A 419 -37.11 28.18 9.70
C ILE A 419 -36.58 29.61 9.89
N GLN A 420 -35.63 30.05 9.05
CA GLN A 420 -35.11 31.43 9.07
C GLN A 420 -36.20 32.47 8.76
N GLU A 421 -37.21 32.10 7.96
CA GLU A 421 -38.39 32.92 7.68
C GLU A 421 -39.49 32.82 8.76
N ASN A 422 -39.14 32.40 9.98
CA ASN A 422 -40.01 32.23 11.15
C ASN A 422 -41.02 31.08 11.08
N GLY A 423 -40.81 30.07 10.23
CA GLY A 423 -41.57 28.82 10.29
C GLY A 423 -41.33 28.08 11.61
N LYS A 424 -42.40 27.57 12.24
CA LYS A 424 -42.34 26.93 13.57
C LYS A 424 -42.87 25.51 13.64
N LYS A 425 -43.66 25.08 12.66
CA LYS A 425 -44.23 23.73 12.59
C LYS A 425 -44.15 23.22 11.17
N PHE A 426 -43.58 22.04 11.02
CA PHE A 426 -43.37 21.39 9.74
C PHE A 426 -43.94 19.99 9.81
N GLN A 427 -44.46 19.51 8.69
CA GLN A 427 -44.81 18.11 8.52
C GLN A 427 -44.19 17.66 7.21
N VAL A 428 -43.20 16.77 7.30
CA VAL A 428 -42.45 16.32 6.12
C VAL A 428 -42.82 14.88 5.81
N PRO A 429 -43.65 14.63 4.78
CA PRO A 429 -44.09 13.27 4.47
C PRO A 429 -42.94 12.43 3.92
N GLY A 430 -42.90 11.16 4.32
CA GLY A 430 -41.99 10.18 3.74
C GLY A 430 -42.40 9.78 2.31
N ASN A 431 -41.44 9.23 1.58
CA ASN A 431 -41.66 8.56 0.30
C ASN A 431 -42.60 7.35 0.48
N LEU A 432 -43.56 7.25 -0.44
CA LEU A 432 -44.42 6.07 -0.56
C LEU A 432 -43.61 4.87 -1.09
N PRO A 433 -44.05 3.63 -0.82
CA PRO A 433 -43.45 2.43 -1.40
C PRO A 433 -43.62 2.42 -2.92
N ILE A 434 -42.60 2.85 -3.66
CA ILE A 434 -42.72 3.07 -5.11
C ILE A 434 -42.81 1.74 -5.88
N GLY A 435 -42.38 0.63 -5.29
CA GLY A 435 -42.53 -0.70 -5.88
C GLY A 435 -44.00 -1.15 -5.97
N CYS A 436 -44.91 -0.46 -5.29
CA CYS A 436 -46.36 -0.65 -5.40
C CYS A 436 -47.03 0.27 -6.42
N SER A 437 -46.29 1.21 -7.02
CA SER A 437 -46.88 2.14 -7.98
C SER A 437 -47.18 1.42 -9.30
N PRO A 438 -48.39 1.58 -9.88
CA PRO A 438 -48.79 0.94 -11.14
C PRO A 438 -47.78 1.17 -12.28
N SER A 439 -47.09 2.31 -12.28
CA SER A 439 -46.08 2.66 -13.28
C SER A 439 -44.84 1.76 -13.26
N TYR A 440 -44.55 1.11 -12.12
CA TYR A 440 -43.40 0.20 -11.96
C TYR A 440 -43.82 -1.27 -11.90
N LEU A 441 -45.12 -1.55 -11.85
CA LEU A 441 -45.69 -2.91 -11.86
C LEU A 441 -45.88 -3.47 -13.28
N VAL A 442 -45.38 -2.78 -14.31
CA VAL A 442 -45.38 -3.30 -15.69
C VAL A 442 -44.51 -4.57 -15.73
N PRO A 443 -45.06 -5.74 -16.12
CA PRO A 443 -44.32 -6.99 -16.09
C PRO A 443 -43.11 -6.91 -17.03
N HIS A 444 -41.91 -6.91 -16.47
CA HIS A 444 -40.69 -7.11 -17.25
C HIS A 444 -40.44 -8.61 -17.37
N PRO A 445 -40.15 -9.17 -18.56
CA PRO A 445 -40.00 -10.62 -18.78
C PRO A 445 -38.88 -11.30 -17.96
N SER A 446 -38.06 -10.51 -17.25
CA SER A 446 -36.99 -10.97 -16.37
C SER A 446 -37.36 -10.98 -14.88
N ASN A 447 -38.56 -10.57 -14.48
CA ASN A 447 -38.98 -10.60 -13.07
C ASN A 447 -39.52 -12.00 -12.71
N SER A 448 -38.98 -12.57 -11.64
CA SER A 448 -39.44 -13.81 -11.02
C SER A 448 -40.50 -13.54 -9.94
N SER A 449 -41.25 -14.56 -9.52
CA SER A 449 -42.23 -14.42 -8.42
C SER A 449 -41.57 -13.98 -7.10
N SER A 450 -40.29 -14.30 -6.89
CA SER A 450 -39.51 -13.86 -5.71
C SER A 450 -39.12 -12.39 -5.71
N ASP A 451 -39.36 -11.64 -6.80
CA ASP A 451 -39.05 -10.21 -6.88
C ASP A 451 -40.16 -9.32 -6.28
N PHE A 452 -41.30 -9.92 -5.92
CA PHE A 452 -42.47 -9.25 -5.35
C PHE A 452 -42.67 -9.66 -3.88
N ASP A 453 -43.13 -8.73 -3.05
CA ASP A 453 -43.55 -9.03 -1.67
C ASP A 453 -44.97 -9.60 -1.64
N ASP A 454 -45.43 -10.00 -0.45
CA ASP A 454 -46.75 -10.58 -0.22
C ASP A 454 -47.91 -9.63 -0.57
N LEU A 455 -47.63 -8.34 -0.80
CA LEU A 455 -48.58 -7.32 -1.24
C LEU A 455 -48.55 -7.11 -2.76
N GLY A 456 -47.73 -7.88 -3.49
CA GLY A 456 -47.57 -7.79 -4.94
C GLY A 456 -46.71 -6.60 -5.39
N CYS A 457 -45.92 -6.00 -4.50
CA CYS A 457 -45.06 -4.88 -4.82
C CYS A 457 -43.62 -5.32 -5.08
N LEU A 458 -42.92 -4.65 -6.00
CA LEU A 458 -41.52 -4.96 -6.30
C LEU A 458 -40.60 -4.62 -5.12
N VAL A 459 -40.05 -5.65 -4.48
CA VAL A 459 -39.22 -5.55 -3.26
C VAL A 459 -38.02 -4.63 -3.50
N LYS A 460 -37.36 -4.76 -4.66
CA LYS A 460 -36.17 -3.98 -5.02
C LYS A 460 -36.43 -2.46 -5.07
N PHE A 461 -37.61 -2.05 -5.50
CA PHE A 461 -37.98 -0.64 -5.58
C PHE A 461 -38.50 -0.12 -4.23
N ASN A 462 -39.16 -0.96 -3.44
CA ASN A 462 -39.54 -0.62 -2.07
C ASN A 462 -38.33 -0.38 -1.16
N LYS A 463 -37.23 -1.12 -1.36
CA LYS A 463 -35.96 -0.85 -0.67
C LYS A 463 -35.41 0.55 -0.91
N PHE A 464 -35.66 1.14 -2.08
CA PHE A 464 -35.25 2.50 -2.39
C PHE A 464 -36.07 3.55 -1.62
N SER A 465 -37.40 3.40 -1.57
CA SER A 465 -38.26 4.27 -0.74
C SER A 465 -37.89 4.17 0.74
N GLN A 466 -37.61 2.97 1.22
CA GLN A 466 -37.17 2.74 2.60
C GLN A 466 -35.85 3.44 2.91
N TYR A 467 -34.87 3.34 2.00
CA TYR A 467 -33.59 4.05 2.12
C TYR A 467 -33.77 5.57 2.15
N GLY A 468 -34.57 6.14 1.24
CA GLY A 468 -34.88 7.57 1.25
C GLY A 468 -35.57 8.03 2.53
N ASN A 469 -36.55 7.26 3.03
CA ASN A 469 -37.26 7.58 4.28
C ASN A 469 -36.38 7.50 5.52
N HIS A 470 -35.37 6.65 5.48
CA HIS A 470 -34.41 6.55 6.55
C HIS A 470 -33.51 7.78 6.61
N LEU A 471 -32.93 8.19 5.46
CA LEU A 471 -32.12 9.41 5.37
C LEU A 471 -32.93 10.67 5.68
N LEU A 472 -34.18 10.73 5.22
CA LEU A 472 -35.09 11.84 5.55
C LEU A 472 -35.29 11.94 7.06
N ARG A 473 -35.55 10.83 7.75
CA ARG A 473 -35.73 10.82 9.21
C ARG A 473 -34.50 11.30 9.97
N ILE A 474 -33.30 10.85 9.58
CA ILE A 474 -32.04 11.30 10.20
C ILE A 474 -31.86 12.80 10.01
N MET A 475 -32.06 13.30 8.79
CA MET A 475 -31.93 14.71 8.49
C MET A 475 -32.93 15.55 9.32
N LEU A 476 -34.20 15.13 9.41
CA LEU A 476 -35.21 15.84 10.20
C LEU A 476 -34.88 15.84 11.69
N GLN A 477 -34.31 14.76 12.22
CA GLN A 477 -33.82 14.71 13.60
C GLN A 477 -32.65 15.68 13.84
N ASP A 478 -31.74 15.81 12.87
CA ASP A 478 -30.66 16.79 12.93
C ASP A 478 -31.21 18.21 12.92
N VAL A 479 -32.14 18.55 12.02
CA VAL A 479 -32.75 19.89 11.98
C VAL A 479 -33.54 20.18 13.26
N GLN A 480 -34.28 19.20 13.79
CA GLN A 480 -35.01 19.34 15.07
C GLN A 480 -34.07 19.56 16.26
N ARG A 481 -32.86 18.97 16.23
CA ARG A 481 -31.83 19.18 17.24
C ARG A 481 -31.19 20.56 17.11
N ASP A 482 -30.92 20.99 15.89
CA ASP A 482 -30.27 22.26 15.59
C ASP A 482 -31.24 23.45 15.84
N HIS A 483 -32.55 23.20 15.74
CA HIS A 483 -33.64 24.15 15.99
C HIS A 483 -34.66 23.60 17.01
N PRO A 484 -34.33 23.56 18.31
CA PRO A 484 -35.22 22.98 19.32
C PRO A 484 -36.55 23.73 19.50
N GLU A 485 -36.64 24.97 19.00
CA GLU A 485 -37.83 25.82 19.06
C GLU A 485 -38.86 25.55 17.96
N VAL A 486 -38.53 24.74 16.95
CA VAL A 486 -39.46 24.34 15.89
C VAL A 486 -39.96 22.91 16.14
N SER A 487 -41.14 22.56 15.63
CA SER A 487 -41.71 21.21 15.72
C SER A 487 -41.74 20.60 14.33
N ILE A 488 -41.08 19.45 14.13
CA ILE A 488 -40.97 18.75 12.84
C ILE A 488 -41.69 17.40 12.87
#